data_AF-A0A7S1KIF0-F1
#
_entry.id   AF-A0A7S1KIF0-F1
#
_cell.length_a   1.000
_cell.length_b   1.000
_cell.length_c   1.000
_cell.angle_alpha   90.00
_cell.angle_beta   90.00
_cell.angle_gamma   90.00
#
_symmetry.space_group_name_H-M   'P 1'
#
loop_
_entity.id
_entity.type
_entity.pdbx_description
1 polymer ?
#
loop_
_entity_poly.entity_id
_entity_poly.type
_entity_poly.pdbx_seq_one_letter_code
_entity_poly.pdbx_strand_id
1 'polypeptide(L)'
;EDDIEVSPFFFKWLRKAHTAYERREDIGGFTLQRAHILADQRRKRDADQQEKPSLFLYPFFGSIGFSPKRGVWLKFVRWYRSVQRTRYLPLLPHIVSTQYFLQYQVLKKANTTMWTPWLMAYAYERGLFCVFANAANGHTLAAHWHEPGQHYVGEPHVDAFPLTEWRDEWFDFPNEPLRLSWD
;
A
#
# COMPACT_ATOMS: atom_id res chain seq x y z
N GLU A 1 7.42 -1.69 -9.80
CA GLU A 1 8.05 -3.00 -9.97
C GLU A 1 7.74 -3.42 -11.41
N ASP A 2 8.57 -4.27 -12.01
CA ASP A 2 8.50 -4.69 -13.41
C ASP A 2 7.46 -5.80 -13.66
N ASP A 3 7.02 -6.46 -12.61
CA ASP A 3 5.97 -7.49 -12.54
C ASP A 3 4.54 -6.91 -12.33
N ILE A 4 4.33 -5.64 -12.69
CA ILE A 4 3.04 -4.95 -12.52
C ILE A 4 2.43 -4.61 -13.87
N GLU A 5 1.17 -5.00 -14.06
CA GLU A 5 0.31 -4.50 -15.14
C GLU A 5 -0.69 -3.48 -14.60
N VAL A 6 -0.70 -2.27 -15.16
CA VAL A 6 -1.58 -1.18 -14.69
C VAL A 6 -2.84 -1.05 -15.53
N SER A 7 -3.95 -0.73 -14.89
CA SER A 7 -5.19 -0.34 -15.57
C SER A 7 -4.94 0.89 -16.45
N PRO A 8 -5.54 1.01 -17.65
CA PRO A 8 -5.51 2.25 -18.44
C PRO A 8 -5.98 3.50 -17.69
N PHE A 9 -6.73 3.33 -16.59
CA PHE A 9 -7.25 4.41 -15.75
C PHE A 9 -6.42 4.70 -14.50
N PHE A 10 -5.27 4.04 -14.30
CA PHE A 10 -4.43 4.23 -13.10
C PHE A 10 -4.10 5.71 -12.87
N PHE A 11 -3.73 6.43 -13.93
CA PHE A 11 -3.35 7.84 -13.84
C PHE A 11 -4.56 8.74 -13.58
N LYS A 12 -5.73 8.42 -14.16
CA LYS A 12 -6.98 9.14 -13.91
C LYS A 12 -7.35 9.04 -12.43
N TRP A 13 -7.25 7.85 -11.84
CA TRP A 13 -7.51 7.65 -10.42
C TRP A 13 -6.53 8.42 -9.54
N LEU A 14 -5.21 8.31 -9.80
CA LEU A 14 -4.19 9.03 -9.03
C LEU A 14 -4.41 10.55 -9.06
N ARG A 15 -4.71 11.12 -10.23
CA ARG A 15 -4.98 12.56 -10.33
C ARG A 15 -6.19 12.99 -9.49
N LYS A 16 -7.28 12.23 -9.55
CA LYS A 16 -8.48 12.50 -8.73
C LYS A 16 -8.16 12.36 -7.23
N ALA A 17 -7.46 11.30 -6.83
CA ALA A 17 -7.08 11.06 -5.43
C ALA A 17 -6.17 12.16 -4.86
N HIS A 18 -5.13 12.54 -5.60
CA HIS A 18 -4.25 13.65 -5.22
C HIS A 18 -5.02 14.97 -5.10
N THR A 19 -5.92 15.26 -6.06
CA THR A 19 -6.75 16.49 -6.03
C THR A 19 -7.68 16.52 -4.83
N ALA A 20 -8.38 15.42 -4.55
CA ALA A 20 -9.35 15.33 -3.47
C ALA A 20 -8.69 15.46 -2.07
N TYR A 21 -7.50 14.88 -1.91
CA TYR A 21 -6.86 14.73 -0.61
C TYR A 21 -5.55 15.52 -0.45
N GLU A 22 -5.31 16.51 -1.33
CA GLU A 22 -4.09 17.33 -1.32
C GLU A 22 -3.87 17.99 0.05
N ARG A 23 -4.95 18.51 0.66
CA ARG A 23 -4.89 19.27 1.91
C ARG A 23 -5.02 18.43 3.18
N ARG A 24 -5.33 17.14 3.08
CA ARG A 24 -5.46 16.22 4.22
C ARG A 24 -4.10 15.88 4.82
N GLU A 25 -3.86 16.26 6.08
CA GLU A 25 -2.56 16.06 6.75
C GLU A 25 -2.35 14.64 7.26
N ASP A 26 -3.45 13.92 7.50
CA ASP A 26 -3.48 12.53 7.95
C ASP A 26 -3.28 11.51 6.83
N ILE A 27 -3.11 11.96 5.58
CA ILE A 27 -2.85 11.09 4.42
C ILE A 27 -1.37 11.18 4.03
N GLY A 28 -0.71 10.03 3.96
CA GLY A 28 0.69 9.91 3.55
C GLY A 28 0.88 9.71 2.05
N GLY A 29 -0.08 9.09 1.38
CA GLY A 29 -0.03 8.77 -0.04
C GLY A 29 -1.18 7.89 -0.50
N PHE A 30 -1.05 7.42 -1.73
CA PHE A 30 -2.04 6.64 -2.46
C PHE A 30 -1.38 5.37 -2.97
N THR A 31 -2.12 4.28 -3.13
CA THR A 31 -1.59 3.05 -3.71
C THR A 31 -2.54 2.52 -4.77
N LEU A 32 -1.98 1.91 -5.82
CA LEU A 32 -2.75 1.18 -6.82
C LEU A 32 -3.01 -0.27 -6.39
N GLN A 33 -2.34 -0.71 -5.33
CA GLN A 33 -2.50 -2.03 -4.73
C GLN A 33 -3.93 -2.21 -4.20
N ARG A 34 -4.53 -3.36 -4.50
CA ARG A 34 -5.73 -3.81 -3.80
C ARG A 34 -5.40 -4.19 -2.35
N ALA A 35 -6.25 -3.85 -1.38
CA ALA A 35 -6.08 -4.26 0.02
C ALA A 35 -6.44 -5.74 0.24
N HIS A 36 -5.71 -6.64 -0.42
CA HIS A 36 -5.83 -8.08 -0.24
C HIS A 36 -4.93 -8.57 0.91
N ILE A 37 -3.81 -7.90 1.19
CA ILE A 37 -2.91 -8.27 2.28
C ILE A 37 -3.54 -7.88 3.61
N LEU A 38 -3.59 -8.83 4.55
CA LEU A 38 -3.82 -8.52 5.96
C LEU A 38 -2.50 -8.05 6.56
N ALA A 39 -2.49 -6.82 7.05
CA ALA A 39 -1.34 -6.26 7.71
C ALA A 39 -1.10 -6.92 9.07
N ASP A 40 -2.11 -7.10 9.94
CA ASP A 40 -2.01 -7.78 11.23
C ASP A 40 -2.11 -9.30 11.05
N GLN A 41 -0.99 -9.98 11.29
CA GLN A 41 -0.86 -11.43 11.12
C GLN A 41 -1.66 -12.26 12.13
N ARG A 42 -2.29 -11.62 13.13
CA ARG A 42 -3.19 -12.31 14.08
C ARG A 42 -4.61 -12.43 13.55
N ARG A 43 -4.97 -11.64 12.54
CA ARG A 43 -6.31 -11.63 11.94
C ARG A 43 -6.41 -12.68 10.85
N LYS A 44 -7.58 -13.30 10.73
CA LYS A 44 -7.95 -14.11 9.56
C LYS A 44 -8.76 -13.24 8.61
N ARG A 45 -8.69 -13.52 7.31
CA ARG A 45 -9.48 -12.79 6.32
C ARG A 45 -10.93 -13.18 6.56
N ASP A 46 -11.74 -12.26 7.08
CA ASP A 46 -13.17 -12.50 7.14
C ASP A 46 -13.68 -12.69 5.70
N ALA A 47 -14.52 -13.71 5.51
CA ALA A 47 -15.09 -14.05 4.20
C ALA A 47 -16.00 -12.94 3.64
N ASP A 48 -16.32 -11.93 4.47
CA ASP A 48 -17.36 -10.93 4.26
C ASP A 48 -16.81 -9.52 3.98
N GLN A 49 -15.73 -9.42 3.19
CA GLN A 49 -15.25 -8.10 2.69
C GLN A 49 -16.18 -7.49 1.62
N GLN A 50 -17.48 -7.81 1.64
CA GLN A 50 -18.40 -7.54 0.55
C GLN A 50 -18.95 -6.11 0.51
N GLU A 51 -18.61 -5.24 1.47
CA GLU A 51 -19.07 -3.84 1.47
C GLU A 51 -17.98 -2.82 1.82
N LYS A 52 -16.75 -3.02 1.37
CA LYS A 52 -15.77 -1.92 1.44
C LYS A 52 -16.23 -0.79 0.50
N PRO A 53 -16.27 0.48 0.96
CA PRO A 53 -16.56 1.60 0.07
C PRO A 53 -15.53 1.63 -1.07
N SER A 54 -15.88 2.29 -2.17
CA SER A 54 -15.01 2.46 -3.34
C SER A 54 -13.62 3.04 -3.01
N LEU A 55 -13.50 3.72 -1.86
CA LEU A 55 -12.27 4.26 -1.34
C LEU A 55 -12.25 4.24 0.19
N PHE A 56 -11.10 3.91 0.77
CA PHE A 56 -10.89 3.90 2.23
C PHE A 56 -9.45 4.28 2.60
N LEU A 57 -9.28 4.69 3.86
CA LEU A 57 -7.99 4.94 4.48
C LEU A 57 -7.54 3.70 5.26
N TYR A 58 -6.30 3.28 5.07
CA TYR A 58 -5.73 2.11 5.73
C TYR A 58 -4.32 2.46 6.25
N PRO A 59 -3.96 2.10 7.51
CA PRO A 59 -2.64 2.42 8.05
C PRO A 59 -1.50 1.61 7.40
N PHE A 60 -1.81 0.55 6.67
CA PHE A 60 -0.84 -0.16 5.84
C PHE A 60 -0.55 0.62 4.55
N PHE A 61 0.74 0.75 4.20
CA PHE A 61 1.16 1.43 2.96
C PHE A 61 1.47 0.38 1.90
N GLY A 62 0.55 0.21 0.95
CA GLY A 62 0.72 -0.71 -0.18
C GLY A 62 1.92 -0.31 -1.05
N SER A 63 2.84 -1.25 -1.29
CA SER A 63 4.07 -1.05 -2.07
C SER A 63 3.81 -1.00 -3.57
N ILE A 64 2.78 -1.70 -4.05
CA ILE A 64 2.45 -1.80 -5.48
C ILE A 64 1.82 -0.50 -5.98
N GLY A 65 2.50 0.18 -6.90
CA GLY A 65 2.03 1.44 -7.47
C GLY A 65 1.88 2.58 -6.44
N PHE A 66 2.73 2.60 -5.42
CA PHE A 66 2.70 3.65 -4.40
C PHE A 66 2.98 5.04 -4.99
N SER A 67 2.12 6.00 -4.66
CA SER A 67 2.21 7.40 -5.08
C SER A 67 2.16 8.29 -3.83
N PRO A 68 3.31 8.72 -3.29
CA PRO A 68 3.33 9.50 -2.07
C PRO A 68 2.91 10.96 -2.31
N LYS A 69 2.41 11.61 -1.26
CA LYS A 69 2.36 13.08 -1.24
C LYS A 69 3.78 13.63 -1.15
N ARG A 70 4.12 14.60 -2.00
CA ARG A 70 5.46 15.21 -2.05
C ARG A 70 5.98 15.64 -0.68
N GLY A 71 5.16 16.37 0.08
CA GLY A 71 5.55 16.88 1.41
C GLY A 71 5.85 15.76 2.41
N VAL A 72 5.05 14.68 2.38
CA VAL A 72 5.24 13.52 3.24
C VAL A 72 6.50 12.76 2.85
N TRP A 73 6.70 12.51 1.55
CA TRP A 73 7.89 11.81 1.05
C TRP A 73 9.20 12.52 1.43
N LEU A 74 9.25 13.85 1.27
CA LEU A 74 10.42 14.63 1.63
C LEU A 74 10.73 14.55 3.13
N LYS A 75 9.70 14.61 3.99
CA LYS A 75 9.87 14.46 5.44
C LYS A 75 10.31 13.03 5.80
N PHE A 76 9.74 12.02 5.17
CA PHE A 76 10.13 10.62 5.32
C PHE A 76 11.61 10.41 4.95
N VAL A 77 12.06 10.88 3.78
CA VAL A 77 13.46 10.72 3.36
C VAL A 77 14.43 11.39 4.33
N ARG A 78 14.09 12.58 4.86
CA ARG A 78 14.90 13.27 5.87
C ARG A 78 14.97 12.47 7.17
N TRP A 79 13.83 11.98 7.65
CA TRP A 79 13.75 11.14 8.84
C TRP A 79 14.53 9.84 8.66
N TYR A 80 14.34 9.12 7.55
CA TYR A 80 15.06 7.88 7.25
C TYR A 80 16.57 8.12 7.29
N ARG A 81 17.05 9.21 6.66
CA ARG A 81 18.47 9.57 6.68
C ARG A 81 19.01 9.85 8.08
N SER A 82 18.20 10.41 8.98
CA SER A 82 18.62 10.67 10.37
C SER A 82 18.62 9.42 11.24
N VAL A 83 17.74 8.44 10.98
CA VAL A 83 17.60 7.24 11.84
C VAL A 83 18.32 6.00 11.32
N GLN A 84 18.54 5.85 10.01
CA GLN A 84 19.08 4.61 9.40
C GLN A 84 20.49 4.22 9.89
N ARG A 85 21.26 5.17 10.43
CA ARG A 85 22.61 4.93 10.99
C ARG A 85 22.61 4.76 12.51
N THR A 86 21.44 4.74 13.12
CA THR A 86 21.27 4.55 14.57
C THR A 86 20.90 3.09 14.86
N ARG A 87 20.56 2.79 16.12
CA ARG A 87 20.01 1.47 16.51
C ARG A 87 18.51 1.32 16.21
N TYR A 88 17.88 2.32 15.59
CA TYR A 88 16.46 2.26 15.25
C TYR A 88 16.19 1.14 14.24
N LEU A 89 15.14 0.35 14.50
CA LEU A 89 14.64 -0.65 13.58
C LEU A 89 13.16 -0.37 13.29
N PRO A 90 12.71 -0.43 12.02
CA PRO A 90 11.32 -0.16 11.64
C PRO A 90 10.41 -1.37 11.93
N LEU A 91 10.29 -1.73 13.21
CA LEU A 91 9.50 -2.86 13.67
C LEU A 91 8.14 -2.38 14.17
N LEU A 92 7.08 -2.84 13.52
CA LEU A 92 5.70 -2.67 13.98
C LEU A 92 5.16 -4.00 14.55
N PRO A 93 4.57 -4.01 15.76
CA PRO A 93 4.07 -5.24 16.38
C PRO A 93 3.03 -5.94 15.51
N HIS A 94 3.23 -7.25 15.26
CA HIS A 94 2.31 -8.13 14.53
C HIS A 94 2.05 -7.77 13.06
N ILE A 95 2.77 -6.78 12.51
CA ILE A 95 2.57 -6.35 11.13
C ILE A 95 3.44 -7.17 10.16
N VAL A 96 2.85 -7.58 9.03
CA VAL A 96 3.50 -8.37 7.98
C VAL A 96 4.83 -7.78 7.50
N SER A 97 4.92 -6.45 7.46
CA SER A 97 6.13 -5.74 7.04
C SER A 97 7.31 -5.95 7.97
N THR A 98 7.05 -6.11 9.27
CA THR A 98 8.05 -6.46 10.28
C THR A 98 8.60 -7.86 10.04
N GLN A 99 7.71 -8.82 9.75
CA GLN A 99 8.11 -10.19 9.45
C GLN A 99 9.01 -10.23 8.21
N TYR A 100 8.60 -9.57 7.12
CA TYR A 100 9.44 -9.46 5.93
C TYR A 100 10.78 -8.81 6.26
N PHE A 101 10.79 -7.64 6.91
CA PHE A 101 12.03 -6.96 7.29
C PHE A 101 13.00 -7.86 8.07
N LEU A 102 12.51 -8.59 9.07
CA LEU A 102 13.32 -9.51 9.86
C LEU A 102 13.83 -10.69 9.03
N GLN A 103 13.00 -11.28 8.16
CA GLN A 103 13.44 -12.35 7.25
C GLN A 103 14.59 -11.91 6.36
N TYR A 104 14.52 -10.73 5.76
CA TYR A 104 15.61 -10.20 4.91
C TYR A 104 16.90 -9.92 5.68
N GLN A 105 16.78 -9.40 6.91
CA GLN A 105 17.94 -9.19 7.78
C GLN A 105 18.61 -10.51 8.18
N VAL A 106 17.82 -11.52 8.56
CA VAL A 106 18.32 -12.86 8.94
C VAL A 106 18.99 -13.55 7.76
N LEU A 107 18.41 -13.45 6.56
CA LEU A 107 18.96 -14.03 5.33
C LEU A 107 20.20 -13.29 4.82
N LYS A 108 20.70 -12.26 5.53
CA LYS A 108 21.87 -11.43 5.15
C LYS A 108 21.85 -11.01 3.68
N LYS A 109 20.67 -10.73 3.14
CA LYS A 109 20.54 -10.06 1.84
C LYS A 109 20.90 -8.58 2.05
N ALA A 110 22.17 -8.34 2.36
CA ALA A 110 22.73 -7.11 2.93
C ALA A 110 22.63 -5.86 2.04
N ASN A 111 22.08 -6.02 0.82
CA ASN A 111 21.93 -4.96 -0.17
C ASN A 111 20.47 -4.56 -0.42
N THR A 112 19.48 -5.14 0.27
CA THR A 112 18.06 -4.80 0.03
C THR A 112 17.61 -3.66 0.94
N THR A 113 17.68 -2.42 0.43
CA THR A 113 17.08 -1.23 1.05
C THR A 113 15.56 -1.22 0.84
N MET A 114 14.84 -2.14 1.48
CA MET A 114 13.37 -2.12 1.43
C MET A 114 12.86 -0.86 2.12
N TRP A 115 12.30 0.08 1.35
CA TRP A 115 11.80 1.34 1.90
C TRP A 115 10.47 1.17 2.64
N THR A 116 9.67 0.14 2.31
CA THR A 116 8.30 -0.03 2.80
C THR A 116 8.21 -0.19 4.32
N PRO A 117 9.02 -1.05 5.00
CA PRO A 117 9.03 -1.13 6.46
C PRO A 117 9.35 0.22 7.12
N TRP A 118 10.35 0.93 6.58
CA TRP A 118 10.72 2.27 7.07
C TRP A 118 9.58 3.27 6.90
N LEU A 119 8.90 3.28 5.75
CA LEU A 119 7.77 4.19 5.55
C LEU A 119 6.61 3.85 6.48
N MET A 120 6.30 2.55 6.66
CA MET A 120 5.24 2.14 7.58
C MET A 120 5.55 2.54 9.02
N ALA A 121 6.78 2.37 9.50
CA ALA A 121 7.18 2.83 10.82
C ALA A 121 7.05 4.36 10.95
N TYR A 122 7.55 5.11 9.97
CA TYR A 122 7.41 6.57 9.91
C TYR A 122 5.94 7.03 9.95
N ALA A 123 5.08 6.37 9.17
CA ALA A 123 3.67 6.67 9.04
C ALA A 123 2.90 6.33 10.32
N TYR A 124 3.18 5.17 10.93
CA TYR A 124 2.58 4.73 12.17
C TYR A 124 2.85 5.72 13.32
N GLU A 125 4.10 6.15 13.50
CA GLU A 125 4.47 7.16 14.50
C GLU A 125 3.78 8.52 14.32
N ARG A 126 3.23 8.79 13.13
CA ARG A 126 2.64 10.07 12.74
C ARG A 126 1.14 9.99 12.47
N GLY A 127 0.53 8.82 12.69
CA GLY A 127 -0.89 8.61 12.41
C GLY A 127 -1.27 8.83 10.95
N LEU A 128 -0.37 8.52 10.00
CA LEU A 128 -0.65 8.67 8.58
C LEU A 128 -1.34 7.43 8.01
N PHE A 129 -2.25 7.66 7.08
CA PHE A 129 -2.95 6.63 6.33
C PHE A 129 -2.56 6.64 4.85
N CYS A 130 -2.69 5.49 4.21
CA CYS A 130 -2.64 5.35 2.77
C CYS A 130 -4.07 5.22 2.22
N VAL A 131 -4.32 5.84 1.08
CA VAL A 131 -5.60 5.74 0.38
C VAL A 131 -5.58 4.54 -0.56
N PHE A 132 -6.59 3.69 -0.44
CA PHE A 132 -6.82 2.53 -1.30
C PHE A 132 -8.08 2.71 -2.13
N ALA A 133 -8.05 2.19 -3.35
CA ALA A 133 -9.24 1.95 -4.15
C ALA A 133 -9.81 0.56 -3.85
N ASN A 134 -11.14 0.47 -3.79
CA ASN A 134 -11.88 -0.78 -3.93
C ASN A 134 -12.61 -0.76 -5.28
N ALA A 135 -11.92 -1.16 -6.35
CA ALA A 135 -12.53 -1.16 -7.67
C ALA A 135 -13.63 -2.23 -7.77
N ALA A 136 -14.68 -1.91 -8.54
CA ALA A 136 -15.84 -2.78 -8.69
C ALA A 136 -15.48 -4.16 -9.28
N ASN A 137 -16.28 -5.17 -8.92
CA ASN A 137 -16.20 -6.52 -9.48
C ASN A 137 -14.84 -7.21 -9.30
N GLY A 138 -14.08 -6.85 -8.26
CA GLY A 138 -12.80 -7.49 -7.94
C GLY A 138 -11.63 -7.10 -8.86
N HIS A 139 -11.80 -6.08 -9.70
CA HIS A 139 -10.72 -5.53 -10.53
C HIS A 139 -9.70 -4.75 -9.67
N THR A 140 -8.57 -4.39 -10.28
CA THR A 140 -7.51 -3.62 -9.64
C THR A 140 -6.99 -2.49 -10.54
N LEU A 141 -6.38 -1.47 -9.94
CA LEU A 141 -5.68 -0.42 -10.69
C LEU A 141 -4.24 -0.83 -11.05
N ALA A 142 -3.66 -1.75 -10.28
CA ALA A 142 -2.39 -2.41 -10.56
C ALA A 142 -2.52 -3.90 -10.23
N ALA A 143 -2.37 -4.72 -11.25
CA ALA A 143 -2.32 -6.16 -11.15
C ALA A 143 -0.87 -6.60 -10.96
N HIS A 144 -0.65 -7.48 -10.00
CA HIS A 144 0.66 -8.02 -9.70
C HIS A 144 0.76 -9.42 -10.30
N TRP A 145 1.74 -9.60 -11.18
CA TRP A 145 2.07 -10.89 -11.74
C TRP A 145 2.90 -11.64 -10.70
N HIS A 146 2.34 -12.71 -10.15
CA HIS A 146 3.01 -13.60 -9.22
C HIS A 146 4.02 -14.48 -9.96
N GLU A 147 5.03 -13.84 -10.55
CA GLU A 147 6.08 -14.51 -11.28
C GLU A 147 6.97 -15.33 -10.34
N PRO A 148 7.42 -16.52 -10.76
CA PRO A 148 8.29 -17.34 -9.95
C PRO A 148 9.62 -16.60 -9.67
N GLY A 149 9.99 -16.53 -8.39
CA GLY A 149 11.15 -15.76 -7.96
C GLY A 149 11.21 -15.58 -6.45
N GLN A 150 11.18 -14.33 -6.00
CA GLN A 150 11.45 -13.97 -4.61
C GLN A 150 10.31 -14.37 -3.64
N HIS A 151 9.08 -14.38 -4.14
CA HIS A 151 7.87 -14.57 -3.33
C HIS A 151 6.95 -15.68 -3.82
N TYR A 152 7.07 -16.10 -5.08
CA TYR A 152 6.21 -17.11 -5.69
C TYR A 152 7.02 -18.23 -6.32
N VAL A 153 6.40 -19.41 -6.40
CA VAL A 153 6.94 -20.62 -7.03
C VAL A 153 5.85 -21.17 -7.94
N GLY A 154 6.24 -21.69 -9.10
CA GLY A 154 5.31 -22.28 -10.08
C GLY A 154 4.95 -21.33 -11.22
N GLU A 155 3.83 -21.62 -11.89
CA GLU A 155 3.38 -20.86 -13.05
C GLU A 155 2.97 -19.43 -12.66
N PRO A 156 3.38 -18.40 -13.44
CA PRO A 156 2.92 -17.04 -13.24
C PRO A 156 1.39 -16.96 -13.28
N HIS A 157 0.82 -16.21 -12.34
CA HIS A 157 -0.61 -15.89 -12.35
C HIS A 157 -0.83 -14.47 -11.84
N VAL A 158 -1.94 -13.87 -12.24
CA VAL A 158 -2.30 -12.52 -11.84
C VAL A 158 -3.15 -12.54 -10.57
N ASP A 159 -2.94 -11.59 -9.66
CA ASP A 159 -3.71 -11.50 -8.42
C ASP A 159 -5.16 -11.01 -8.63
N ALA A 160 -5.36 -10.13 -9.62
CA ALA A 160 -6.64 -9.60 -10.07
C ALA A 160 -6.50 -8.98 -11.46
N PHE A 161 -7.59 -8.93 -12.23
CA PHE A 161 -7.55 -8.30 -13.56
C PHE A 161 -7.54 -6.76 -13.46
N PRO A 162 -6.74 -6.07 -14.28
CA PRO A 162 -6.77 -4.62 -14.37
C PRO A 162 -8.16 -4.11 -14.76
N LEU A 163 -8.58 -3.00 -14.17
CA LEU A 163 -9.81 -2.31 -14.53
C LEU A 163 -9.74 -1.81 -15.98
N THR A 164 -10.63 -2.28 -16.86
CA THR A 164 -10.67 -1.91 -18.30
C THR A 164 -11.78 -0.93 -18.66
N GLU A 165 -12.68 -0.62 -17.72
CA GLU A 165 -13.74 0.38 -17.88
C GLU A 165 -13.75 1.36 -16.71
N TRP A 166 -14.17 2.61 -16.96
CA TRP A 166 -14.31 3.62 -15.93
C TRP A 166 -15.73 4.16 -15.86
N ARG A 167 -16.31 4.14 -14.66
CA ARG A 167 -17.52 4.88 -14.31
C ARG A 167 -17.22 5.76 -13.10
N ASP A 168 -17.56 7.05 -13.17
CA ASP A 168 -17.27 7.96 -12.05
C ASP A 168 -18.00 7.54 -10.76
N GLU A 169 -19.16 6.90 -10.88
CA GLU A 169 -19.92 6.30 -9.76
C GLU A 169 -19.16 5.20 -8.99
N TRP A 170 -18.17 4.55 -9.61
CA TRP A 170 -17.35 3.53 -8.95
C TRP A 170 -16.25 4.12 -8.06
N PHE A 171 -15.99 5.43 -8.15
CA PHE A 171 -14.92 6.09 -7.43
C PHE A 171 -15.44 7.40 -6.84
N ASP A 172 -16.09 7.28 -5.70
CA ASP A 172 -16.42 8.43 -4.87
C ASP A 172 -15.20 8.85 -4.04
N PHE A 173 -14.99 10.15 -3.95
CA PHE A 173 -13.88 10.76 -3.20
C PHE A 173 -14.47 11.59 -2.03
N PRO A 174 -15.03 10.93 -1.01
CA PRO A 174 -15.69 11.63 0.08
C PRO A 174 -14.69 12.45 0.89
N ASN A 175 -15.15 13.59 1.44
CA ASN A 175 -14.31 14.42 2.31
C ASN A 175 -13.79 13.65 3.54
N GLU A 176 -14.53 12.64 4.01
CA GLU A 176 -14.15 11.73 5.10
C GLU A 176 -14.36 10.27 4.68
N PRO A 177 -13.34 9.64 4.06
CA PRO A 177 -13.41 8.23 3.71
C PRO A 177 -13.40 7.35 4.96
N LEU A 178 -13.97 6.15 4.84
CA LEU A 178 -13.91 5.15 5.89
C LEU A 178 -12.45 4.90 6.31
N ARG A 179 -12.18 4.98 7.61
CA ARG A 179 -10.86 4.68 8.18
C ARG A 179 -10.88 3.27 8.74
N LEU A 180 -10.04 2.41 8.20
CA LEU A 180 -9.84 1.06 8.69
C LEU A 180 -8.77 1.03 9.78
N SER A 181 -8.92 0.12 10.74
CA SER A 181 -7.85 -0.25 11.67
C SER A 181 -6.83 -1.18 11.00
N TRP A 182 -5.83 -1.65 11.74
CA TRP A 182 -4.97 -2.78 11.35
C TRP A 182 -5.80 -4.07 11.35
N ASP A 183 -6.57 -4.29 10.28
CA ASP A 183 -7.49 -5.42 10.01
C ASP A 183 -8.66 -5.64 11.00
#